data_AF-I4Y6L6-F1
#
_entry.id   AF-I4Y6L6-F1
#
_cell.length_a   1.000
_cell.length_b   1.000
_cell.length_c   1.000
_cell.angle_alpha   90.00
_cell.angle_beta   90.00
_cell.angle_gamma   90.00
#
_symmetry.space_group_name_H-M   'P 1'
#
loop_
_entity.id
_entity.type
_entity.pdbx_description
1 polymer ?
#
loop_
_entity_poly.entity_id
_entity_poly.type
_entity_poly.pdbx_seq_one_letter_code
_entity_poly.pdbx_strand_id
1 'polypeptide(L)'
;QLSDYLGHDKVYLSIYESNSKDNTKVLLQEFNKSLNDLGISHTVITDQSTVKPTLVGNERIGYLAGVRNKTLEPLTKELDEKFKKFKKIVFFNDVFFDWFSVVRLLNTRNGDYDQVCAFDYFKIGVYDTWVTRDTCQRRVKPVWPHFQDKHSINLLRQDKPIPVNSCWNGLTAFDSKWFVEGRQEDITPVRFRILDECVASECLMSSYDIHLQSDKQPDIYMNPQVPTAYERPVFQLRARLVNLSLTRPYLTYRYWFEERLFGWLTAIGRKEETC
;
A
#
# COMPACT_ATOMS: atom_id res chain seq x y z
N GLN A 1 12.39 13.56 -8.61
CA GLN A 1 11.04 14.19 -8.67
C GLN A 1 10.37 14.25 -7.31
N LEU A 2 9.99 13.11 -6.71
CA LEU A 2 9.39 13.13 -5.36
C LEU A 2 10.33 13.73 -4.31
N SER A 3 11.60 13.31 -4.34
CA SER A 3 12.65 13.86 -3.49
C SER A 3 12.82 15.37 -3.70
N ASP A 4 12.83 15.85 -4.95
CA ASP A 4 12.94 17.28 -5.26
C ASP A 4 11.79 18.08 -4.63
N TYR A 5 10.57 17.54 -4.67
CA TYR A 5 9.40 18.18 -4.08
C TYR A 5 9.42 18.18 -2.55
N LEU A 6 9.80 17.06 -1.92
CA LEU A 6 9.81 16.93 -0.45
C LEU A 6 11.04 17.59 0.19
N GLY A 7 12.16 17.64 -0.53
CA GLY A 7 13.50 17.97 -0.03
C GLY A 7 14.35 16.70 0.14
N HIS A 8 15.56 16.69 -0.44
CA HIS A 8 16.46 15.52 -0.41
C HIS A 8 16.90 15.15 1.00
N ASP A 9 17.06 16.16 1.86
CA ASP A 9 17.44 16.04 3.28
C ASP A 9 16.30 15.50 4.17
N LYS A 10 15.08 15.38 3.64
CA LYS A 10 13.89 14.90 4.37
C LYS A 10 13.45 13.51 3.95
N VAL A 11 14.16 12.89 3.01
CA VAL A 11 13.81 11.59 2.44
C VAL A 11 14.95 10.62 2.68
N TYR A 12 14.57 9.43 3.14
CA TYR A 12 15.44 8.26 3.17
C TYR A 12 14.83 7.16 2.33
N LEU A 13 15.63 6.53 1.46
CA LEU A 13 15.18 5.46 0.59
C LEU A 13 15.81 4.12 0.98
N SER A 14 14.99 3.09 1.18
CA SER A 14 15.48 1.74 1.48
C SER A 14 14.95 0.76 0.43
N ILE A 15 15.85 0.05 -0.25
CA ILE A 15 15.53 -0.92 -1.30
C ILE A 15 16.21 -2.24 -0.99
N TYR A 16 15.43 -3.31 -1.05
CA TYR A 16 15.94 -4.68 -1.01
C TYR A 16 15.55 -5.41 -2.29
N GLU A 17 16.56 -5.92 -2.99
CA GLU A 17 16.43 -6.76 -4.17
C GLU A 17 16.77 -8.20 -3.78
N SER A 18 15.85 -9.11 -4.09
CA SER A 18 15.84 -10.48 -3.58
C SER A 18 16.32 -11.52 -4.60
N ASN A 19 17.49 -11.29 -5.21
CA ASN A 19 18.18 -12.21 -6.13
C ASN A 19 17.49 -12.46 -7.49
N SER A 20 17.04 -11.39 -8.13
CA SER A 20 16.51 -11.38 -9.50
C SER A 20 17.55 -11.87 -10.51
N LYS A 21 17.08 -12.51 -11.59
CA LYS A 21 17.94 -13.11 -12.65
C LYS A 21 18.04 -12.27 -13.92
N ASP A 22 17.38 -11.12 -13.94
CA ASP A 22 17.42 -10.15 -15.01
C ASP A 22 18.38 -8.98 -14.67
N ASN A 23 18.27 -7.89 -15.41
CA ASN A 23 19.12 -6.71 -15.24
C ASN A 23 18.80 -5.88 -13.98
N THR A 24 17.89 -6.30 -13.11
CA THR A 24 17.48 -5.51 -11.93
C THR A 24 18.67 -5.09 -11.07
N LYS A 25 19.64 -5.98 -10.84
CA LYS A 25 20.83 -5.66 -10.02
C LYS A 25 21.69 -4.56 -10.64
N VAL A 26 21.88 -4.61 -11.96
CA VAL A 26 22.66 -3.59 -12.70
C VAL A 26 21.95 -2.25 -12.65
N LEU A 27 20.64 -2.23 -12.92
CA LEU A 27 19.83 -1.01 -12.87
C LEU A 27 19.82 -0.39 -11.46
N LEU A 28 19.78 -1.21 -10.41
CA LEU A 28 19.87 -0.72 -9.04
C LEU A 28 21.24 -0.15 -8.68
N GLN A 29 22.33 -0.68 -9.24
CA GLN A 29 23.67 -0.10 -9.07
C GLN A 29 23.77 1.29 -9.72
N GLU A 30 23.24 1.44 -10.93
CA GLU A 30 23.16 2.74 -11.62
C GLU A 30 22.27 3.73 -10.87
N PHE A 31 21.14 3.25 -10.34
CA PHE A 31 20.25 4.05 -9.52
C PHE A 31 20.90 4.48 -8.20
N ASN A 32 21.63 3.58 -7.54
CA ASN A 32 22.40 3.87 -6.32
C ASN A 32 23.44 4.97 -6.57
N LYS A 33 24.15 4.94 -7.71
CA LYS A 33 25.05 6.03 -8.10
C LYS A 33 24.30 7.35 -8.26
N SER A 34 23.17 7.32 -8.96
CA SER A 34 22.34 8.51 -9.18
C SER A 34 21.82 9.12 -7.87
N LEU A 35 21.45 8.29 -6.88
CA LEU A 35 21.02 8.76 -5.56
C LEU A 35 22.17 9.43 -4.79
N ASN A 36 23.39 8.89 -4.88
CA ASN A 36 24.59 9.51 -4.29
C ASN A 36 24.90 10.86 -4.94
N ASP A 37 24.86 10.94 -6.28
CA ASP A 37 25.10 12.18 -7.02
C ASP A 37 24.06 13.26 -6.66
N LEU A 38 22.83 12.86 -6.33
CA LEU A 38 21.76 13.74 -5.86
C LEU A 38 21.80 14.06 -4.35
N GLY A 39 22.71 13.43 -3.59
CA GLY A 39 22.82 13.60 -2.14
C GLY A 39 21.62 13.07 -1.35
N ILE A 40 20.88 12.09 -1.89
CA ILE A 40 19.73 11.48 -1.22
C ILE A 40 20.24 10.36 -0.32
N SER A 41 19.89 10.35 0.97
CA SER A 41 20.29 9.26 1.88
C SER A 41 19.53 7.98 1.56
N HIS A 42 20.24 6.86 1.43
CA HIS A 42 19.62 5.60 1.04
C HIS A 42 20.40 4.36 1.49
N THR A 43 19.71 3.21 1.45
CA THR A 43 20.29 1.87 1.49
C THR A 43 19.73 1.07 0.31
N VAL A 44 20.60 0.49 -0.50
CA VAL A 44 20.23 -0.43 -1.59
C VAL A 44 20.97 -1.74 -1.38
N ILE A 45 20.23 -2.81 -1.12
CA ILE A 45 20.77 -4.15 -0.89
C ILE A 45 20.38 -5.04 -2.06
N THR A 46 21.35 -5.66 -2.72
CA THR A 46 21.13 -6.67 -3.76
C THR A 46 21.62 -8.03 -3.27
N ASP A 47 20.68 -8.93 -2.96
CA ASP A 47 21.00 -10.27 -2.50
C ASP A 47 21.46 -11.17 -3.68
N GLN A 48 22.43 -12.04 -3.42
CA GLN A 48 22.97 -13.00 -4.38
C GLN A 48 22.50 -14.44 -4.15
N SER A 49 22.03 -14.78 -2.95
CA SER A 49 21.75 -16.16 -2.53
C SER A 49 20.30 -16.43 -2.17
N THR A 50 19.47 -15.39 -2.00
CA THR A 50 18.03 -15.58 -1.72
C THR A 50 17.37 -16.54 -2.72
N VAL A 51 16.62 -17.51 -2.18
CA VAL A 51 15.75 -18.43 -2.93
C VAL A 51 14.30 -18.10 -2.61
N LYS A 52 13.52 -17.77 -3.64
CA LYS A 52 12.11 -17.43 -3.49
C LYS A 52 11.27 -18.72 -3.42
N PRO A 53 10.44 -18.91 -2.38
CA PRO A 53 9.51 -20.04 -2.34
C PRO A 53 8.53 -20.00 -3.52
N THR A 54 8.29 -21.15 -4.14
CA THR A 54 7.39 -21.29 -5.30
C THR A 54 5.96 -21.63 -4.89
N LEU A 55 5.78 -22.31 -3.76
CA LEU A 55 4.48 -22.74 -3.27
C LEU A 55 3.72 -21.60 -2.59
N VAL A 56 2.39 -21.61 -2.73
CA VAL A 56 1.51 -20.70 -2.00
C VAL A 56 1.30 -21.25 -0.58
N GLY A 57 1.51 -20.42 0.43
CA GLY A 57 1.37 -20.80 1.84
C GLY A 57 2.29 -19.97 2.75
N ASN A 58 2.37 -20.37 4.03
CA ASN A 58 3.13 -19.63 5.05
C ASN A 58 4.61 -19.51 4.73
N GLU A 59 5.24 -20.45 4.03
CA GLU A 59 6.63 -20.31 3.59
C GLU A 59 6.84 -19.08 2.70
N ARG A 60 5.96 -18.89 1.70
CA ARG A 60 6.01 -17.72 0.81
C ARG A 60 5.68 -16.43 1.55
N ILE A 61 4.73 -16.46 2.48
CA ILE A 61 4.40 -15.27 3.29
C ILE A 61 5.53 -14.91 4.24
N GLY A 62 6.15 -15.89 4.90
CA GLY A 62 7.30 -15.68 5.77
C GLY A 62 8.49 -15.11 5.01
N TYR A 63 8.71 -15.58 3.78
CA TYR A 63 9.68 -14.97 2.88
C TYR A 63 9.38 -13.49 2.58
N LEU A 64 8.14 -13.15 2.22
CA LEU A 64 7.73 -11.77 1.94
C LEU A 64 7.86 -10.88 3.18
N ALA A 65 7.46 -11.39 4.34
CA ALA A 65 7.63 -10.73 5.63
C ALA A 65 9.11 -10.41 5.91
N GLY A 66 9.99 -11.40 5.73
CA GLY A 66 11.44 -11.21 5.88
C GLY A 66 11.99 -10.14 4.95
N VAL A 67 11.62 -10.17 3.66
CA VAL A 67 12.04 -9.14 2.68
C VAL A 67 11.59 -7.75 3.09
N ARG A 68 10.34 -7.58 3.53
CA ARG A 68 9.83 -6.27 3.98
C ARG A 68 10.51 -5.79 5.26
N ASN A 69 10.76 -6.69 6.21
CA ASN A 69 11.51 -6.35 7.42
C ASN A 69 12.94 -5.94 7.11
N LYS A 70 13.60 -6.56 6.12
CA LYS A 70 14.93 -6.10 5.66
C LYS A 70 14.92 -4.66 5.15
N THR A 71 13.85 -4.23 4.47
CA THR A 71 13.73 -2.81 4.06
C THR A 71 13.56 -1.85 5.24
N LEU A 72 13.13 -2.35 6.40
CA LEU A 72 13.00 -1.57 7.64
C LEU A 72 14.27 -1.55 8.49
N GLU A 73 15.25 -2.43 8.26
CA GLU A 73 16.49 -2.49 9.05
C GLU A 73 17.22 -1.14 9.17
N PRO A 74 17.30 -0.29 8.12
CA PRO A 74 17.94 1.02 8.26
C PRO A 74 17.21 1.98 9.22
N LEU A 75 15.91 1.77 9.50
CA LEU A 75 15.10 2.61 10.36
C LEU A 75 15.43 2.36 11.85
N THR A 76 16.62 2.76 12.26
CA THR A 76 17.04 2.75 13.67
C THR A 76 16.60 4.02 14.38
N LYS A 77 16.65 4.02 15.72
CA LYS A 77 16.37 5.20 16.54
C LYS A 77 17.32 6.35 16.20
N GLU A 78 18.60 6.06 16.00
CA GLU A 78 19.63 7.04 15.65
C GLU A 78 19.36 7.65 14.28
N LEU A 79 18.91 6.84 13.31
CA LEU A 79 18.52 7.36 12.00
C LEU A 79 17.28 8.26 12.11
N ASP A 80 16.25 7.83 12.86
CA ASP A 80 15.05 8.64 13.07
C ASP A 80 15.42 10.00 13.72
N GLU A 81 16.27 10.01 14.74
CA GLU A 81 16.76 11.23 15.39
C GLU A 81 17.56 12.13 14.45
N LYS A 82 18.46 11.55 13.64
CA LYS A 82 19.23 12.28 12.62
C LYS A 82 18.33 13.02 11.62
N PHE A 83 17.19 12.42 11.27
CA PHE A 83 16.20 13.00 10.36
C PHE A 83 15.14 13.85 11.08
N LYS A 84 15.37 14.23 12.34
CA LYS A 84 14.43 15.01 13.17
C LYS A 84 13.05 14.35 13.27
N LYS A 85 13.07 13.01 13.39
CA LYS A 85 11.92 12.12 13.42
C LYS A 85 11.18 12.09 12.08
N PHE A 86 11.27 10.96 11.37
CA PHE A 86 10.41 10.71 10.21
C PHE A 86 8.95 10.87 10.61
N LYS A 87 8.11 11.34 9.70
CA LYS A 87 6.66 11.44 9.95
C LYS A 87 5.89 10.28 9.37
N LYS A 88 6.33 9.79 8.22
CA LYS A 88 5.63 8.78 7.43
C LYS A 88 6.62 7.79 6.86
N ILE A 89 6.18 6.55 6.73
CA ILE A 89 6.88 5.48 6.02
C ILE A 89 6.02 5.08 4.84
N VAL A 90 6.59 5.07 3.64
CA VAL A 90 5.86 4.72 2.41
C VAL A 90 6.45 3.44 1.85
N PHE A 91 5.59 2.44 1.65
CA PHE A 91 5.92 1.22 0.94
C PHE A 91 5.24 1.22 -0.42
N PHE A 92 5.95 0.75 -1.44
CA PHE A 92 5.36 0.46 -2.74
C PHE A 92 5.93 -0.83 -3.32
N ASN A 93 5.06 -1.53 -4.06
CA ASN A 93 5.39 -2.72 -4.83
C ASN A 93 5.86 -2.32 -6.25
N ASP A 94 5.95 -3.32 -7.13
CA ASP A 94 6.16 -3.23 -8.58
C ASP A 94 4.94 -2.70 -9.35
N VAL A 95 4.36 -1.60 -8.88
CA VAL A 95 3.22 -0.94 -9.52
C VAL A 95 3.64 0.33 -10.26
N PHE A 96 2.91 0.68 -11.31
CA PHE A 96 2.97 1.99 -11.93
C PHE A 96 2.23 3.01 -11.06
N PHE A 97 2.90 4.11 -10.73
CA PHE A 97 2.35 5.28 -10.04
C PHE A 97 3.08 6.55 -10.51
N ASP A 98 2.51 7.71 -10.21
CA ASP A 98 3.19 9.01 -10.38
C ASP A 98 3.62 9.57 -9.02
N TRP A 99 4.63 10.43 -8.99
CA TRP A 99 5.11 10.99 -7.73
C TRP A 99 4.05 11.88 -7.03
N PHE A 100 3.14 12.48 -7.80
CA PHE A 100 2.01 13.23 -7.26
C PHE A 100 1.04 12.34 -6.47
N SER A 101 0.89 11.07 -6.84
CA SER A 101 0.09 10.07 -6.14
C SER A 101 0.67 9.79 -4.77
N VAL A 102 2.00 9.76 -4.62
CA VAL A 102 2.64 9.65 -3.31
C VAL A 102 2.37 10.90 -2.47
N VAL A 103 2.47 12.10 -3.06
CA VAL A 103 2.14 13.36 -2.36
C VAL A 103 0.67 13.41 -1.95
N ARG A 104 -0.27 13.01 -2.83
CA ARG A 104 -1.70 12.91 -2.52
C ARG A 104 -1.97 11.91 -1.41
N LEU A 105 -1.29 10.76 -1.44
CA LEU A 105 -1.41 9.73 -0.43
C LEU A 105 -0.96 10.27 0.94
N LEU A 106 0.23 10.89 1.00
CA LEU A 106 0.77 11.51 2.22
C LEU A 106 -0.11 12.63 2.78
N ASN A 107 -0.79 13.38 1.91
CA ASN A 107 -1.71 14.46 2.28
C ASN A 107 -3.15 13.98 2.56
N THR A 108 -3.43 12.68 2.50
CA THR A 108 -4.74 12.15 2.90
C THR A 108 -5.04 12.63 4.29
N ARG A 109 -6.22 13.24 4.51
CA ARG A 109 -6.62 13.78 5.82
C ARG A 109 -5.56 14.73 6.43
N ASN A 110 -4.86 15.51 5.60
CA ASN A 110 -3.77 16.40 6.02
C ASN A 110 -2.61 15.67 6.74
N GLY A 111 -2.40 14.39 6.45
CA GLY A 111 -1.39 13.56 7.10
C GLY A 111 -1.83 12.96 8.44
N ASP A 112 -3.07 13.19 8.88
CA ASP A 112 -3.62 12.65 10.14
C ASP A 112 -4.32 11.30 9.89
N TYR A 113 -3.52 10.24 9.99
CA TYR A 113 -3.93 8.84 9.83
C TYR A 113 -2.83 7.91 10.37
N ASP A 114 -3.22 6.70 10.76
CA ASP A 114 -2.30 5.63 11.13
C ASP A 114 -1.79 4.87 9.90
N GLN A 115 -2.66 4.63 8.92
CA GLN A 115 -2.31 4.02 7.65
C GLN A 115 -3.22 4.52 6.51
N VAL A 116 -2.68 4.66 5.30
CA VAL A 116 -3.47 4.92 4.09
C VAL A 116 -2.92 4.16 2.90
N CYS A 117 -3.81 3.56 2.10
CA CYS A 117 -3.43 2.81 0.91
C CYS A 117 -4.03 3.40 -0.38
N ALA A 118 -3.31 3.18 -1.47
CA ALA A 118 -3.74 3.43 -2.83
C ALA A 118 -4.80 2.40 -3.29
N PHE A 119 -5.29 2.57 -4.52
CA PHE A 119 -6.07 1.54 -5.22
C PHE A 119 -5.22 0.92 -6.32
N ASP A 120 -4.88 -0.37 -6.20
CA ASP A 120 -4.15 -1.10 -7.23
C ASP A 120 -5.10 -1.77 -8.23
N TYR A 121 -4.89 -1.49 -9.51
CA TYR A 121 -5.71 -2.04 -10.57
C TYR A 121 -4.94 -3.08 -11.38
N PHE A 122 -5.65 -4.15 -11.73
CA PHE A 122 -5.20 -5.13 -12.71
C PHE A 122 -6.38 -5.53 -13.59
N LYS A 123 -6.19 -5.47 -14.91
CA LYS A 123 -7.25 -5.74 -15.90
C LYS A 123 -8.53 -4.94 -15.59
N ILE A 124 -9.58 -5.62 -15.14
CA ILE A 124 -10.93 -5.06 -15.04
C ILE A 124 -11.28 -4.46 -13.66
N GLY A 125 -10.43 -4.62 -12.63
CA GLY A 125 -10.83 -4.27 -11.26
C GLY A 125 -9.68 -4.03 -10.29
N VAL A 126 -10.04 -3.82 -9.03
CA VAL A 126 -9.08 -3.78 -7.91
C VAL A 126 -8.46 -5.16 -7.76
N TYR A 127 -7.14 -5.21 -7.68
CA TYR A 127 -6.39 -6.46 -7.72
C TYR A 127 -6.27 -7.09 -6.32
N ASP A 128 -5.58 -6.42 -5.40
CA ASP A 128 -5.33 -6.97 -4.07
C ASP A 128 -6.52 -6.74 -3.14
N THR A 129 -7.49 -7.64 -3.23
CA THR A 129 -8.61 -7.70 -2.29
C THR A 129 -8.33 -8.62 -1.10
N TRP A 130 -7.16 -9.26 -1.05
CA TRP A 130 -6.85 -10.26 -0.04
C TRP A 130 -6.48 -9.61 1.29
N VAL A 131 -5.80 -8.46 1.26
CA VAL A 131 -5.43 -7.69 2.45
C VAL A 131 -6.56 -6.77 2.91
N THR A 132 -7.33 -6.20 1.99
CA THR A 132 -8.26 -5.12 2.31
C THR A 132 -9.53 -5.61 3.01
N ARG A 133 -9.85 -5.01 4.16
CA ARG A 133 -11.06 -5.28 4.94
C ARG A 133 -11.86 -4.00 5.10
N ASP A 134 -13.14 -4.03 4.72
CA ASP A 134 -14.04 -2.90 4.95
C ASP A 134 -14.27 -2.65 6.46
N THR A 135 -14.99 -1.58 6.81
CA THR A 135 -15.30 -1.25 8.22
C THR A 135 -16.11 -2.34 8.93
N CYS A 136 -16.77 -3.22 8.19
CA CYS A 136 -17.49 -4.39 8.71
C CYS A 136 -16.62 -5.67 8.68
N GLN A 137 -15.30 -5.53 8.51
CA GLN A 137 -14.30 -6.60 8.47
C GLN A 137 -14.44 -7.55 7.27
N ARG A 138 -15.18 -7.19 6.22
CA ARG A 138 -15.37 -8.05 5.05
C ARG A 138 -14.34 -7.75 3.99
N ARG A 139 -13.88 -8.77 3.27
CA ARG A 139 -13.09 -8.56 2.03
C ARG A 139 -13.82 -7.68 1.02
N VAL A 140 -13.10 -6.72 0.44
CA VAL A 140 -13.59 -5.95 -0.72
C VAL A 140 -13.66 -6.86 -1.96
N LYS A 141 -14.39 -6.43 -3.00
CA LYS A 141 -14.48 -7.16 -4.27
C LYS A 141 -13.72 -6.43 -5.40
N PRO A 142 -13.18 -7.14 -6.39
CA PRO A 142 -12.48 -6.51 -7.51
C PRO A 142 -13.35 -5.55 -8.33
N VAL A 143 -14.65 -5.84 -8.43
CA VAL A 143 -15.59 -5.10 -9.27
C VAL A 143 -16.15 -3.90 -8.51
N TRP A 144 -16.28 -2.77 -9.20
CA TRP A 144 -16.89 -1.57 -8.61
C TRP A 144 -18.35 -1.86 -8.17
N PRO A 145 -18.82 -1.34 -7.01
CA PRO A 145 -18.21 -0.33 -6.16
C PRO A 145 -17.21 -0.82 -5.09
N HIS A 146 -16.63 -2.03 -5.22
CA HIS A 146 -15.63 -2.65 -4.35
C HIS A 146 -16.07 -2.92 -2.89
N PHE A 147 -16.78 -1.98 -2.29
CA PHE A 147 -17.39 -2.03 -0.97
C PHE A 147 -18.86 -2.47 -1.05
N GLN A 148 -19.44 -2.75 0.11
CA GLN A 148 -20.84 -3.16 0.24
C GLN A 148 -21.70 -2.17 1.02
N ASP A 149 -21.12 -1.55 2.05
CA ASP A 149 -21.88 -0.59 2.84
C ASP A 149 -22.09 0.72 2.05
N LYS A 150 -23.25 1.32 2.23
CA LYS A 150 -23.64 2.52 1.47
C LYS A 150 -22.73 3.70 1.76
N HIS A 151 -22.13 3.78 2.95
CA HIS A 151 -21.30 4.89 3.35
C HIS A 151 -19.96 4.90 2.57
N SER A 152 -19.24 3.78 2.56
CA SER A 152 -18.01 3.60 1.80
C SER A 152 -18.23 3.77 0.30
N ILE A 153 -19.35 3.25 -0.23
CA ILE A 153 -19.71 3.46 -1.64
C ILE A 153 -19.94 4.95 -1.94
N ASN A 154 -20.61 5.69 -1.05
CA ASN A 154 -20.80 7.12 -1.21
C ASN A 154 -19.48 7.90 -1.15
N LEU A 155 -18.55 7.52 -0.28
CA LEU A 155 -17.21 8.13 -0.21
C LEU A 155 -16.40 7.83 -1.48
N LEU A 156 -16.45 6.59 -1.97
CA LEU A 156 -15.82 6.19 -3.23
C LEU A 156 -16.33 7.03 -4.41
N ARG A 157 -17.64 7.29 -4.47
CA ARG A 157 -18.23 8.14 -5.52
C ARG A 157 -17.81 9.61 -5.44
N GLN A 158 -17.46 10.08 -4.25
CA GLN A 158 -17.05 11.46 -4.00
C GLN A 158 -15.53 11.63 -4.07
N ASP A 159 -14.80 10.57 -4.44
CA ASP A 159 -13.34 10.51 -4.39
C ASP A 159 -12.77 10.93 -3.03
N LYS A 160 -13.47 10.56 -1.95
CA LYS A 160 -13.07 10.86 -0.56
C LYS A 160 -12.36 9.65 0.06
N PRO A 161 -11.45 9.88 1.02
CA PRO A 161 -10.84 8.80 1.79
C PRO A 161 -11.90 7.89 2.43
N ILE A 162 -11.74 6.58 2.27
CA ILE A 162 -12.70 5.56 2.69
C ILE A 162 -12.13 4.84 3.91
N PRO A 163 -12.80 4.85 5.07
CA PRO A 163 -12.31 4.12 6.23
C PRO A 163 -12.35 2.61 5.96
N VAL A 164 -11.30 1.91 6.38
CA VAL A 164 -11.15 0.45 6.25
C VAL A 164 -10.51 -0.10 7.52
N ASN A 165 -10.60 -1.41 7.76
CA ASN A 165 -9.89 -2.05 8.87
C ASN A 165 -8.47 -2.47 8.48
N SER A 166 -8.17 -2.67 7.20
CA SER A 166 -6.84 -3.00 6.71
C SER A 166 -6.72 -2.73 5.23
N CYS A 167 -5.49 -2.51 4.74
CA CYS A 167 -5.20 -2.35 3.31
C CYS A 167 -3.70 -2.52 3.01
N TRP A 168 -3.34 -2.64 1.73
CA TRP A 168 -1.93 -2.56 1.26
C TRP A 168 -1.83 -2.02 -0.16
N ASN A 169 -2.50 -2.69 -1.11
CA ASN A 169 -2.84 -2.22 -2.47
C ASN A 169 -1.70 -1.50 -3.23
N GLY A 170 -0.52 -2.11 -3.22
CA GLY A 170 0.61 -1.72 -4.08
C GLY A 170 1.35 -0.43 -3.68
N LEU A 171 0.72 0.50 -2.98
CA LEU A 171 1.33 1.71 -2.44
C LEU A 171 0.59 2.08 -1.14
N THR A 172 1.29 2.10 -0.02
CA THR A 172 0.72 2.41 1.30
C THR A 172 1.66 3.32 2.10
N ALA A 173 1.08 4.17 2.92
CA ALA A 173 1.81 5.05 3.83
C ALA A 173 1.33 4.84 5.27
N PHE A 174 2.27 4.76 6.20
CA PHE A 174 2.01 4.61 7.63
C PHE A 174 2.49 5.83 8.40
N ASP A 175 1.90 6.09 9.56
CA ASP A 175 2.56 6.89 10.59
C ASP A 175 3.82 6.15 11.08
N SER A 176 4.96 6.83 11.07
CA SER A 176 6.23 6.20 11.43
C SER A 176 6.30 5.80 12.90
N LYS A 177 5.44 6.35 13.78
CA LYS A 177 5.37 5.97 15.19
C LYS A 177 5.19 4.46 15.38
N TRP A 178 4.53 3.79 14.44
CA TRP A 178 4.26 2.36 14.49
C TRP A 178 5.51 1.50 14.24
N PHE A 179 6.60 2.04 13.69
CA PHE A 179 7.74 1.23 13.24
C PHE A 179 9.06 1.56 13.93
N VAL A 180 9.15 2.71 14.60
CA VAL A 180 10.37 3.20 15.26
C VAL A 180 10.35 2.82 16.74
N GLU A 181 11.40 2.14 17.19
CA GLU A 181 11.57 1.73 18.58
C GLU A 181 11.72 2.93 19.53
N GLY A 182 11.06 2.84 20.69
CA GLY A 182 11.14 3.87 21.73
C GLY A 182 10.45 5.19 21.39
N ARG A 183 9.64 5.24 20.33
CA ARG A 183 8.88 6.44 19.95
C ARG A 183 7.65 6.65 20.82
N GLN A 184 7.04 5.56 21.29
CA GLN A 184 5.97 5.53 22.29
C GLN A 184 6.26 4.35 23.23
N GLU A 185 6.17 4.56 24.54
CA GLU A 185 6.57 3.57 25.55
C GLU A 185 5.75 2.29 25.47
N ASP A 186 4.45 2.41 25.15
CA ASP A 186 3.51 1.29 25.11
C ASP A 186 3.37 0.64 23.72
N ILE A 187 4.13 1.11 22.71
CA ILE A 187 4.08 0.55 21.35
C ILE A 187 5.31 -0.31 21.08
N THR A 188 5.04 -1.57 20.76
CA THR A 188 6.01 -2.46 20.11
C THR A 188 6.06 -2.18 18.61
N PRO A 189 7.24 -1.91 18.03
CA PRO A 189 7.37 -1.64 16.60
C PRO A 189 6.77 -2.74 15.73
N VAL A 190 5.85 -2.36 14.85
CA VAL A 190 5.22 -3.23 13.86
C VAL A 190 6.28 -3.80 12.94
N ARG A 191 6.25 -5.13 12.77
CA ARG A 191 7.07 -5.88 11.83
C ARG A 191 6.19 -6.86 11.09
N PHE A 192 6.54 -7.14 9.83
CA PHE A 192 5.79 -8.09 9.02
C PHE A 192 6.03 -9.50 9.55
N ARG A 193 4.97 -10.28 9.70
CA ARG A 193 5.02 -11.63 10.29
C ARG A 193 3.97 -12.53 9.67
N ILE A 194 4.15 -13.84 9.88
CA ILE A 194 3.14 -14.86 9.55
C ILE A 194 2.17 -15.06 10.71
N LEU A 195 1.08 -15.75 10.42
CA LEU A 195 0.21 -16.36 11.40
C LEU A 195 0.33 -17.89 11.24
N ASP A 196 0.50 -18.62 12.33
CA ASP A 196 0.74 -20.07 12.26
C ASP A 196 -0.57 -20.84 12.05
N GLU A 197 -1.65 -20.31 12.60
CA GLU A 197 -2.99 -20.90 12.60
C GLU A 197 -3.67 -20.83 11.23
N CYS A 198 -3.27 -19.88 10.37
CA CYS A 198 -3.86 -19.71 9.05
C CYS A 198 -2.94 -19.00 8.05
N VAL A 199 -3.24 -19.17 6.76
CA VAL A 199 -2.55 -18.44 5.69
C VAL A 199 -3.17 -17.05 5.53
N ALA A 200 -2.56 -16.06 6.20
CA ALA A 200 -2.87 -14.64 6.06
C ALA A 200 -1.69 -13.89 5.41
N SER A 201 -1.95 -12.75 4.78
CA SER A 201 -0.87 -11.90 4.28
C SER A 201 -0.15 -11.22 5.44
N GLU A 202 1.17 -11.14 5.35
CA GLU A 202 2.00 -10.34 6.24
C GLU A 202 1.61 -8.86 6.25
N CYS A 203 1.07 -8.36 5.13
CA CYS A 203 0.59 -6.97 5.01
C CYS A 203 -0.76 -6.75 5.72
N LEU A 204 -1.56 -7.81 5.90
CA LEU A 204 -2.75 -7.74 6.76
C LEU A 204 -2.34 -7.66 8.22
N MET A 205 -1.29 -8.40 8.60
CA MET A 205 -0.80 -8.44 9.97
C MET A 205 -0.29 -7.08 10.46
N SER A 206 0.30 -6.25 9.58
CA SER A 206 0.73 -4.91 9.99
C SER A 206 -0.43 -4.00 10.38
N SER A 207 -1.56 -4.03 9.66
CA SER A 207 -2.77 -3.32 10.08
C SER A 207 -3.32 -3.92 11.38
N TYR A 208 -3.37 -5.25 11.49
CA TYR A 208 -3.85 -5.94 12.67
C TYR A 208 -3.04 -5.60 13.93
N ASP A 209 -1.71 -5.54 13.84
CA ASP A 209 -0.84 -5.19 14.95
C ASP A 209 -1.00 -3.73 15.38
N ILE A 210 -1.40 -2.83 14.47
CA ILE A 210 -1.82 -1.47 14.80
C ILE A 210 -3.13 -1.49 15.61
N HIS A 211 -4.12 -2.30 15.21
CA HIS A 211 -5.37 -2.46 15.97
C HIS A 211 -5.13 -2.97 17.39
N LEU A 212 -4.29 -3.99 17.55
CA LEU A 212 -4.01 -4.59 18.87
C LEU A 212 -3.37 -3.63 19.86
N GLN A 213 -2.62 -2.65 19.36
CA GLN A 213 -1.85 -1.71 20.17
C GLN A 213 -2.53 -0.34 20.30
N SER A 214 -3.66 -0.13 19.61
CA SER A 214 -4.39 1.13 19.65
C SER A 214 -5.50 1.08 20.70
N ASP A 215 -5.57 2.09 21.57
CA ASP A 215 -6.67 2.24 22.55
C ASP A 215 -8.03 2.51 21.89
N LYS A 216 -8.01 2.97 20.64
CA LYS A 216 -9.17 3.28 19.82
C LYS A 216 -9.04 2.60 18.47
N GLN A 217 -10.15 2.55 17.73
CA GLN A 217 -10.13 2.17 16.32
C GLN A 217 -9.08 3.02 15.57
N PRO A 218 -8.07 2.39 14.94
CA PRO A 218 -7.03 3.10 14.22
C PRO A 218 -7.58 3.75 12.95
N ASP A 219 -6.97 4.86 12.60
CA ASP A 219 -7.34 5.71 11.47
C ASP A 219 -6.73 5.15 10.18
N ILE A 220 -7.36 4.13 9.60
CA ILE A 220 -6.91 3.44 8.37
C ILE A 220 -7.84 3.75 7.20
N TYR A 221 -7.27 4.20 6.07
CA TYR A 221 -8.05 4.66 4.92
C TYR A 221 -7.57 4.07 3.59
N MET A 222 -8.46 3.95 2.61
CA MET A 222 -8.09 3.87 1.20
C MET A 222 -8.36 5.22 0.51
N ASN A 223 -7.42 5.70 -0.30
CA ASN A 223 -7.56 6.96 -1.03
C ASN A 223 -7.86 6.71 -2.52
N PRO A 224 -9.11 6.91 -2.99
CA PRO A 224 -9.48 6.68 -4.39
C PRO A 224 -8.80 7.63 -5.39
N GLN A 225 -8.23 8.74 -4.92
CA GLN A 225 -7.47 9.69 -5.75
C GLN A 225 -6.03 9.22 -6.05
N VAL A 226 -5.65 8.05 -5.56
CA VAL A 226 -4.31 7.47 -5.70
C VAL A 226 -4.42 6.13 -6.43
N PRO A 227 -4.69 6.13 -7.75
CA PRO A 227 -4.68 4.90 -8.53
C PRO A 227 -3.24 4.43 -8.81
N THR A 228 -3.00 3.15 -8.63
CA THR A 228 -1.81 2.44 -9.09
C THR A 228 -2.24 1.28 -9.99
N ALA A 229 -1.34 0.74 -10.81
CA ALA A 229 -1.67 -0.46 -11.57
C ALA A 229 -0.43 -1.28 -11.89
N TYR A 230 -0.61 -2.59 -12.08
CA TYR A 230 0.46 -3.50 -12.49
C TYR A 230 0.74 -3.47 -14.00
N GLU A 231 -0.19 -2.90 -14.79
CA GLU A 231 -0.06 -2.78 -16.23
C GLU A 231 -0.10 -1.31 -16.65
N ARG A 232 0.86 -0.90 -17.49
CA ARG A 232 0.96 0.49 -17.96
C ARG A 232 -0.32 0.99 -18.65
N PRO A 233 -1.00 0.23 -19.54
CA PRO A 233 -2.26 0.68 -20.14
C PRO A 233 -3.37 0.91 -19.12
N VAL A 234 -3.48 0.03 -18.11
CA VAL A 234 -4.46 0.15 -17.02
C VAL A 234 -4.16 1.38 -16.18
N PHE A 235 -2.87 1.64 -15.87
CA PHE A 235 -2.47 2.84 -15.16
C PHE A 235 -2.85 4.11 -15.93
N GLN A 236 -2.57 4.18 -17.24
CA GLN A 236 -2.94 5.34 -18.06
C GLN A 236 -4.46 5.57 -18.07
N LEU A 237 -5.24 4.50 -18.21
CA LEU A 237 -6.70 4.56 -18.15
C LEU A 237 -7.18 5.11 -16.79
N ARG A 238 -6.73 4.50 -15.68
CA ARG A 238 -7.21 4.82 -14.33
C ARG A 238 -6.71 6.18 -13.82
N ALA A 239 -5.43 6.49 -14.03
CA ALA A 239 -4.83 7.72 -13.52
C ALA A 239 -5.15 8.96 -14.37
N ARG A 240 -5.39 8.80 -15.68
CA ARG A 240 -5.53 9.95 -16.59
C ARG A 240 -6.90 10.05 -17.26
N LEU A 241 -7.46 8.94 -17.73
CA LEU A 241 -8.66 8.98 -18.58
C LEU A 241 -9.96 8.94 -17.76
N VAL A 242 -10.02 8.14 -16.70
CA VAL A 242 -11.24 7.99 -15.88
C VAL A 242 -11.66 9.30 -15.20
N ASN A 243 -10.73 10.21 -14.92
CA ASN A 243 -11.00 11.51 -14.31
C ASN A 243 -11.39 12.62 -15.31
N LEU A 244 -11.40 12.33 -16.62
CA LEU A 244 -11.82 13.31 -17.63
C LEU A 244 -13.32 13.55 -17.56
N SER A 245 -13.77 14.77 -17.85
CA SER A 245 -15.20 15.11 -17.87
C SER A 245 -16.02 14.22 -18.82
N LEU A 246 -15.40 13.73 -19.89
CA LEU A 246 -16.00 12.87 -20.92
C LEU A 246 -16.38 11.47 -20.42
N THR A 247 -15.80 10.97 -19.33
CA THR A 247 -16.17 9.67 -18.73
C THR A 247 -17.30 9.78 -17.73
N ARG A 248 -17.72 10.99 -17.32
CA ARG A 248 -18.81 11.21 -16.35
C ARG A 248 -20.14 10.56 -16.75
N PRO A 249 -20.58 10.57 -18.03
CA PRO A 249 -21.77 9.83 -18.45
C PRO A 249 -21.63 8.32 -18.23
N TYR A 250 -20.46 7.74 -18.53
CA TYR A 250 -20.17 6.32 -18.28
C TYR A 250 -20.17 6.00 -16.78
N LEU A 251 -19.59 6.86 -15.93
CA LEU A 251 -19.63 6.70 -14.48
C LEU A 251 -21.08 6.77 -13.94
N THR A 252 -21.91 7.60 -14.54
CA THR A 252 -23.35 7.72 -14.21
C THR A 252 -24.14 6.48 -14.65
N TYR A 253 -23.85 5.94 -15.84
CA TYR A 253 -24.40 4.66 -16.31
C TYR A 253 -23.99 3.50 -15.40
N ARG A 254 -22.70 3.42 -15.04
CA ARG A 254 -22.16 2.40 -14.14
C ARG A 254 -22.90 2.38 -12.80
N TYR A 255 -23.22 3.56 -12.28
CA TYR A 255 -24.02 3.73 -11.07
C TYR A 255 -25.46 3.22 -11.23
N TRP A 256 -26.18 3.67 -12.25
CA TRP A 256 -27.60 3.33 -12.40
C TRP A 256 -27.84 1.88 -12.81
N PHE A 257 -26.95 1.32 -13.63
CA PHE A 257 -27.16 0.01 -14.26
C PHE A 257 -26.39 -1.11 -13.56
N GLU A 258 -25.08 -0.97 -13.37
CA GLU A 258 -24.26 -2.08 -12.82
C GLU A 258 -24.50 -2.28 -11.32
N GLU A 259 -24.55 -1.21 -10.54
CA GLU A 259 -24.72 -1.33 -9.09
C GLU A 259 -26.17 -1.64 -8.71
N ARG A 260 -27.13 -0.88 -9.23
CA ARG A 260 -28.53 -0.95 -8.78
C ARG A 260 -29.26 -2.21 -9.27
N LEU A 261 -28.94 -2.71 -10.46
CA LEU A 261 -29.58 -3.91 -11.03
C LEU A 261 -28.77 -5.18 -10.79
N PHE A 262 -27.44 -5.10 -10.79
CA PHE A 262 -26.55 -6.28 -10.76
C PHE A 262 -25.53 -6.27 -9.61
N GLY A 263 -25.61 -5.33 -8.67
CA GLY A 263 -24.67 -5.24 -7.54
C GLY A 263 -24.64 -6.50 -6.68
N TRP A 264 -25.75 -7.23 -6.58
CA TRP A 264 -25.84 -8.53 -5.89
C TRP A 264 -25.08 -9.65 -6.62
N LEU A 265 -25.10 -9.68 -7.96
CA LEU A 265 -24.34 -10.66 -8.76
C LEU A 265 -22.84 -10.51 -8.57
N THR A 266 -22.35 -9.27 -8.44
CA THR A 266 -20.92 -9.02 -8.22
C THR A 266 -20.43 -9.44 -6.83
N ALA A 267 -21.33 -9.71 -5.88
CA ALA A 267 -20.96 -10.24 -4.56
C ALA A 267 -20.60 -11.74 -4.60
N ILE A 268 -21.03 -12.47 -5.64
CA ILE A 268 -20.79 -13.92 -5.82
C ILE A 268 -19.29 -14.22 -6.03
N GLY A 269 -18.53 -13.28 -6.58
CA GLY A 269 -17.09 -13.42 -6.79
C GLY A 269 -16.22 -13.10 -5.57
N ARG A 270 -16.82 -12.79 -4.41
CA ARG A 270 -16.08 -12.52 -3.18
C ARG A 270 -15.55 -13.84 -2.63
N LYS A 271 -14.23 -13.93 -2.46
CA LYS A 271 -13.61 -15.06 -1.78
C LYS A 271 -13.97 -15.02 -0.30
N GLU A 272 -14.53 -16.12 0.19
CA GLU A 272 -14.79 -16.29 1.62
C GLU A 272 -13.50 -16.26 2.43
N GLU A 273 -13.67 -15.89 3.69
CA GLU A 273 -12.61 -15.82 4.67
C GLU A 273 -12.47 -17.21 5.29
N THR A 274 -11.39 -17.90 4.91
CA THR A 274 -10.89 -19.04 5.67
C THR A 274 -10.10 -18.60 6.90
N CYS A 275 -9.72 -17.30 6.87
CA CYS A 275 -9.05 -16.44 7.83
C CYS A 275 -9.14 -14.99 7.28
#